data_AF-A0A3L7SSF7-F1
#
_entry.id   AF-A0A3L7SSF7-F1
#
_cell.length_a   1.000
_cell.length_b   1.000
_cell.length_c   1.000
_cell.angle_alpha   90.00
_cell.angle_beta   90.00
_cell.angle_gamma   90.00
#
_symmetry.space_group_name_H-M   'P 1'
#
loop_
_entity.id
_entity.type
_entity.pdbx_description
1 polymer ?
#
loop_
_entity_poly.entity_id
_entity_poly.type
_entity_poly.pdbx_seq_one_letter_code
_entity_poly.pdbx_strand_id
1 'polypeptide(L)'
;YQPAGYYRHLNFPQREYQQDDDDRQWRRGLYVHWQRMFLHPQLLAFDAPTREECTAVRMRSNTPKAALVLLNDPTFVEAARKLAELALQGGGSDDDKLALLWKRTLSRAPDSEELTLARGLLARRRADYAADPKAAAELLAVGVAPRDMNLDERELAAWTATARAVLNLHEAIARY
;
A
#
# COMPACT_ATOMS: atom_id res chain seq x y z
N TYR A 1 -6.71 6.92 -6.41
CA TYR A 1 -6.08 8.14 -5.85
C TYR A 1 -5.11 8.76 -6.84
N GLN A 2 -5.07 10.09 -6.91
CA GLN A 2 -3.95 10.84 -7.47
C GLN A 2 -3.60 12.00 -6.53
N PRO A 3 -2.34 12.49 -6.53
CA PRO A 3 -1.97 13.66 -5.75
C PRO A 3 -2.80 14.89 -6.15
N ALA A 4 -3.27 15.63 -5.15
CA ALA A 4 -3.99 16.88 -5.38
C ALA A 4 -3.15 17.85 -6.24
N GLY A 5 -3.79 18.51 -7.20
CA GLY A 5 -3.11 19.46 -8.08
C GLY A 5 -2.18 18.85 -9.14
N TYR A 6 -2.13 17.52 -9.31
CA TYR A 6 -1.29 16.89 -10.34
C TYR A 6 -1.59 17.39 -11.76
N TYR A 7 -2.86 17.72 -12.03
CA TYR A 7 -3.32 18.25 -13.33
C TYR A 7 -3.34 19.78 -13.44
N ARG A 8 -2.76 20.52 -12.48
CA ARG A 8 -2.74 21.99 -12.49
C ARG A 8 -2.12 22.64 -13.74
N HIS A 9 -1.34 21.88 -14.50
CA HIS A 9 -0.69 22.35 -15.73
C HIS A 9 -1.57 22.15 -16.99
N LEU A 10 -2.68 21.41 -16.88
CA LEU A 10 -3.65 21.23 -17.96
C LEU A 10 -4.68 22.36 -17.89
N ASN A 11 -4.45 23.46 -18.62
CA ASN A 11 -5.22 24.71 -18.49
C ASN A 11 -6.27 24.96 -19.60
N PHE A 12 -6.37 24.12 -20.62
CA PHE A 12 -7.29 24.31 -21.76
C PHE A 12 -8.07 23.03 -22.10
N PRO A 13 -9.18 22.71 -21.39
CA PRO A 13 -9.70 23.36 -20.18
C PRO A 13 -8.91 22.98 -18.92
N GLN A 14 -9.11 23.72 -17.82
CA GLN A 14 -8.64 23.31 -16.49
C GLN A 14 -9.20 21.93 -16.12
N ARG A 15 -8.34 21.07 -15.60
CA ARG A 15 -8.72 19.71 -15.18
C ARG A 15 -8.30 19.47 -13.74
N GLU A 16 -9.23 18.93 -12.96
CA GLU A 16 -8.97 18.37 -11.64
C GLU A 16 -9.29 16.88 -11.68
N TYR A 17 -8.46 16.07 -11.01
CA TYR A 17 -8.73 14.65 -10.89
C TYR A 17 -9.80 14.45 -9.82
N GLN A 18 -10.95 13.92 -10.22
CA GLN A 18 -11.98 13.45 -9.30
C GLN A 18 -11.77 11.95 -9.09
N GLN A 19 -11.50 11.56 -7.84
CA GLN A 19 -11.46 10.15 -7.48
C GLN A 19 -12.88 9.61 -7.32
N ASP A 20 -13.07 8.33 -7.62
CA ASP A 20 -14.29 7.65 -7.21
C ASP A 20 -14.27 7.48 -5.68
N ASP A 21 -15.44 7.58 -5.05
CA ASP A 21 -15.67 7.41 -3.61
C ASP A 21 -16.43 6.11 -3.28
N ASP A 22 -16.61 5.25 -4.29
CA ASP A 22 -17.29 3.96 -4.21
C ASP A 22 -16.36 2.80 -4.62
N ASP A 23 -16.94 1.61 -4.83
CA ASP A 23 -16.24 0.39 -5.22
C ASP A 23 -15.36 0.52 -6.47
N ARG A 24 -15.58 1.55 -7.30
CA ARG A 24 -14.75 1.84 -8.47
C ARG A 24 -13.32 2.21 -8.10
N GLN A 25 -13.12 2.79 -6.91
CA GLN A 25 -11.81 3.20 -6.41
C GLN A 25 -10.82 2.03 -6.28
N TRP A 26 -11.32 0.80 -6.06
CA TRP A 26 -10.50 -0.41 -5.89
C TRP A 26 -10.53 -1.37 -7.08
N ARG A 27 -11.01 -0.91 -8.25
CA ARG A 27 -10.93 -1.71 -9.48
C ARG A 27 -9.48 -2.05 -9.82
N ARG A 28 -9.29 -3.16 -10.54
CA ARG A 28 -7.97 -3.60 -11.01
C ARG A 28 -7.27 -2.46 -11.76
N GLY A 29 -5.96 -2.31 -11.54
CA GLY A 29 -5.13 -1.27 -12.16
C GLY A 29 -5.22 -1.19 -13.70
N LEU A 30 -5.66 -2.27 -14.36
CA LEU A 30 -5.96 -2.32 -15.80
C LEU A 30 -7.02 -1.28 -16.23
N TYR A 31 -7.92 -0.90 -15.34
CA TYR A 31 -9.02 0.03 -15.60
C TYR A 31 -8.75 1.44 -15.10
N VAL A 32 -7.50 1.76 -14.74
CA VAL A 32 -7.10 3.10 -14.32
C VAL A 32 -7.07 4.01 -15.54
N HIS A 33 -7.60 5.22 -15.38
CA HIS A 33 -7.57 6.25 -16.40
C HIS A 33 -6.12 6.62 -16.76
N TRP A 34 -5.83 6.62 -18.07
CA TRP A 34 -4.49 6.84 -18.62
C TRP A 34 -4.53 7.97 -19.65
N GLN A 35 -3.86 9.09 -19.38
CA GLN A 35 -3.69 10.18 -20.35
C GLN A 35 -2.36 10.08 -21.08
N ARG A 36 -2.34 10.44 -22.37
CA ARG A 36 -1.14 10.33 -23.21
C ARG A 36 0.01 11.23 -22.73
N MET A 37 -0.30 12.46 -22.32
CA MET A 37 0.69 13.47 -21.87
C MET A 37 0.93 13.48 -20.36
N PHE A 38 0.00 12.92 -19.57
CA PHE A 38 0.07 12.89 -18.11
C PHE A 38 -0.13 11.46 -17.63
N LEU A 39 0.98 10.72 -17.55
CA LEU A 39 0.99 9.36 -17.05
C LEU A 39 0.54 9.33 -15.58
N HIS A 40 -0.11 8.26 -15.16
CA HIS A 40 -0.48 8.10 -13.76
C HIS A 40 0.79 8.17 -12.87
N PRO A 41 0.82 8.98 -11.79
CA PRO A 41 2.03 9.20 -10.98
C PRO A 41 2.65 7.91 -10.43
N GLN A 42 1.82 6.99 -9.96
CA GLN A 42 2.28 5.67 -9.53
C GLN A 42 2.94 4.90 -10.68
N LEU A 43 2.36 4.87 -11.88
CA LEU A 43 2.98 4.17 -13.01
C LEU A 43 4.33 4.81 -13.38
N LEU A 44 4.41 6.14 -13.35
CA LEU A 44 5.66 6.87 -13.59
C LEU A 44 6.72 6.53 -12.53
N ALA A 45 6.35 6.41 -11.26
CA ALA A 45 7.24 6.02 -10.17
C ALA A 45 7.73 4.56 -10.29
N PHE A 46 6.95 3.71 -10.95
CA PHE A 46 7.30 2.35 -11.36
C PHE A 46 7.94 2.29 -12.76
N ASP A 47 8.50 3.41 -13.22
CA ASP A 47 9.25 3.57 -14.47
C ASP A 47 8.49 3.07 -15.71
N ALA A 48 7.16 3.28 -15.73
CA ALA A 48 6.36 3.03 -16.92
C ALA A 48 6.79 3.97 -18.07
N PRO A 49 6.89 3.45 -19.30
CA PRO A 49 7.37 4.23 -20.45
C PRO A 49 6.37 5.30 -20.87
N THR A 50 6.89 6.35 -21.51
CA THR A 50 6.05 7.37 -22.16
C THR A 50 5.34 6.77 -23.37
N ARG A 51 4.22 7.38 -23.80
CA ARG A 51 3.51 7.00 -25.04
C ARG A 51 3.69 8.03 -26.16
N GLU A 52 4.75 8.81 -26.06
CA GLU A 52 5.16 9.76 -27.07
C GLU A 52 5.97 9.04 -28.16
N GLU A 53 6.73 8.02 -27.78
CA GLU A 53 7.62 7.27 -28.65
C GLU A 53 7.51 5.75 -28.42
N CYS A 54 8.01 4.96 -29.37
CA CYS A 54 8.07 3.52 -29.22
C CYS A 54 9.13 3.13 -28.16
N THR A 55 8.75 2.32 -27.18
CA THR A 55 9.70 1.77 -26.19
C THR A 55 9.93 0.28 -26.48
N ALA A 56 11.07 -0.03 -27.11
CA ALA A 56 11.43 -1.42 -27.41
C ALA A 56 11.90 -2.21 -26.18
N VAL A 57 12.55 -1.53 -25.22
CA VAL A 57 13.07 -2.14 -23.98
C VAL A 57 12.77 -1.21 -22.81
N ARG A 58 12.25 -1.75 -21.71
CA ARG A 58 12.09 -0.98 -20.46
C ARG A 58 13.41 -0.90 -19.72
N MET A 59 13.77 0.30 -19.26
CA MET A 59 14.94 0.47 -18.40
C MET A 59 14.69 -0.17 -17.04
N ARG A 60 15.74 -0.82 -16.48
CA ARG A 60 15.73 -1.30 -15.11
C ARG A 60 16.30 -0.20 -14.22
N SER A 61 15.52 0.23 -13.25
CA SER A 61 15.89 1.24 -12.27
C SER A 61 16.07 0.58 -10.90
N ASN A 62 17.04 1.08 -10.13
CA ASN A 62 17.25 0.70 -8.74
C ASN A 62 16.88 1.84 -7.77
N THR A 63 16.21 2.88 -8.26
CA THR A 63 15.79 4.00 -7.41
C THR A 63 14.70 3.57 -6.43
N PRO A 64 14.66 4.14 -5.21
CA PRO A 64 13.68 3.75 -4.19
C PRO A 64 12.26 4.26 -4.47
N LYS A 65 11.98 4.87 -5.64
CA LYS A 65 10.70 5.49 -5.97
C LYS A 65 9.53 4.51 -5.81
N ALA A 66 9.65 3.30 -6.33
CA ALA A 66 8.62 2.28 -6.22
C ALA A 66 8.34 1.88 -4.77
N ALA A 67 9.39 1.68 -3.96
CA ALA A 67 9.25 1.34 -2.54
C ALA A 67 8.60 2.47 -1.73
N LEU A 68 8.93 3.73 -2.05
CA LEU A 68 8.29 4.89 -1.42
C LEU A 68 6.81 4.99 -1.79
N VAL A 69 6.44 4.66 -3.03
CA VAL A 69 5.02 4.62 -3.42
C VAL A 69 4.27 3.53 -2.66
N LEU A 70 4.84 2.33 -2.52
CA LEU A 70 4.23 1.24 -1.75
C LEU A 70 4.04 1.58 -0.27
N LEU A 71 4.93 2.40 0.30
CA LEU A 71 4.84 2.83 1.70
C LEU A 71 3.83 3.95 1.94
N ASN A 72 3.61 4.83 0.95
CA ASN A 72 2.95 6.12 1.17
C ASN A 72 1.67 6.33 0.36
N ASP A 73 1.50 5.68 -0.78
CA ASP A 73 0.28 5.84 -1.58
C ASP A 73 -0.93 5.29 -0.81
N PRO A 74 -2.05 6.05 -0.72
CA PRO A 74 -3.23 5.61 0.02
C PRO A 74 -3.73 4.23 -0.40
N THR A 75 -3.58 3.86 -1.69
CA THR A 75 -3.97 2.54 -2.20
C THR A 75 -3.29 1.41 -1.42
N PHE A 76 -2.00 1.53 -1.15
CA PHE A 76 -1.23 0.48 -0.46
C PHE A 76 -1.39 0.55 1.05
N VAL A 77 -1.60 1.75 1.61
CA VAL A 77 -1.93 1.90 3.04
C VAL A 77 -3.29 1.26 3.34
N GLU A 78 -4.29 1.46 2.49
CA GLU A 78 -5.60 0.80 2.61
C GLU A 78 -5.51 -0.72 2.45
N ALA A 79 -4.77 -1.18 1.44
CA ALA A 79 -4.54 -2.61 1.23
C ALA A 79 -3.87 -3.25 2.46
N ALA A 80 -2.89 -2.57 3.05
CA ALA A 80 -2.25 -3.00 4.28
C ALA A 80 -3.23 -3.05 5.46
N ARG A 81 -4.11 -2.05 5.60
CA ARG A 81 -5.14 -2.01 6.65
C ARG A 81 -6.13 -3.16 6.49
N LYS A 82 -6.61 -3.41 5.27
CA LYS A 82 -7.53 -4.54 5.00
C LYS A 82 -6.88 -5.90 5.17
N LEU A 83 -5.59 -6.02 4.84
CA LEU A 83 -4.83 -7.24 5.11
C LEU A 83 -4.65 -7.46 6.63
N ALA A 84 -4.41 -6.39 7.39
CA ALA A 84 -4.33 -6.42 8.85
C ALA A 84 -5.66 -6.80 9.52
N GLU A 85 -6.79 -6.24 9.06
CA GLU A 85 -8.13 -6.64 9.53
C GLU A 85 -8.37 -8.13 9.31
N LEU A 86 -8.05 -8.64 8.11
CA LEU A 86 -8.17 -10.07 7.78
C LEU A 86 -7.30 -10.94 8.69
N ALA A 87 -6.08 -10.49 9.03
CA ALA A 87 -5.21 -11.20 9.94
C ALA A 87 -5.77 -11.24 11.36
N LEU A 88 -6.25 -10.10 11.86
CA LEU A 88 -6.83 -10.00 13.21
C LEU A 88 -8.12 -10.82 13.36
N GLN A 89 -8.97 -10.85 12.33
CA GLN A 89 -10.20 -11.65 12.32
C GLN A 89 -9.94 -13.16 12.22
N GLY A 90 -8.79 -13.58 11.68
CA GLY A 90 -8.41 -14.99 11.58
C GLY A 90 -8.18 -15.69 12.92
N GLY A 91 -8.03 -14.93 14.01
CA GLY A 91 -7.75 -15.46 15.35
C GLY A 91 -6.33 -16.02 15.48
N GLY A 92 -6.12 -16.90 16.47
CA GLY A 92 -4.83 -17.55 16.70
C GLY A 92 -3.77 -16.67 17.35
N SER A 93 -2.55 -17.19 17.39
CA SER A 93 -1.37 -16.49 17.92
C SER A 93 -0.90 -15.39 16.95
N ASP A 94 -0.03 -14.51 17.43
CA ASP A 94 0.59 -13.50 16.54
C ASP A 94 1.39 -14.17 15.40
N ASP A 95 1.96 -15.34 15.64
CA ASP A 95 2.69 -16.08 14.60
C ASP A 95 1.78 -16.59 13.50
N ASP A 96 0.60 -17.10 13.87
CA ASP A 96 -0.41 -17.56 12.90
C ASP A 96 -0.86 -16.41 12.00
N LYS A 97 -1.05 -15.23 12.60
CA LYS A 97 -1.44 -14.00 11.89
C LYS A 97 -0.32 -13.48 11.01
N LEU A 98 0.93 -13.47 11.48
CA LEU A 98 2.10 -13.12 10.66
C LEU A 98 2.26 -14.08 9.48
N ALA A 99 2.12 -15.39 9.71
CA ALA A 99 2.15 -16.38 8.65
C ALA A 99 1.04 -16.16 7.62
N LEU A 100 -0.15 -15.71 8.05
CA LEU A 100 -1.24 -15.36 7.16
C LEU A 100 -0.91 -14.14 6.27
N LEU A 101 -0.21 -13.12 6.79
CA LEU A 101 0.27 -11.98 5.98
C LEU A 101 1.16 -12.45 4.82
N TRP A 102 2.12 -13.33 5.12
CA TRP A 102 3.03 -13.91 4.13
C TRP A 102 2.29 -14.77 3.12
N LYS A 103 1.38 -15.65 3.58
CA LYS A 103 0.59 -16.50 2.69
C LYS A 103 -0.28 -15.69 1.74
N ARG A 104 -0.87 -14.58 2.20
CA ARG A 104 -1.70 -13.70 1.36
C ARG A 104 -0.90 -12.86 0.38
N THR A 105 0.32 -12.48 0.74
CA THR A 105 1.15 -11.57 -0.06
C THR A 105 2.09 -12.33 -1.02
N LEU A 106 2.79 -13.33 -0.49
CA LEU A 106 3.87 -14.07 -1.16
C LEU A 106 3.49 -15.51 -1.51
N SER A 107 2.29 -15.98 -1.13
CA SER A 107 1.84 -17.37 -1.36
C SER A 107 2.73 -18.46 -0.75
N ARG A 108 3.54 -18.12 0.27
CA ARG A 108 4.38 -19.03 1.05
C ARG A 108 4.34 -18.70 2.53
N ALA A 109 4.90 -19.56 3.37
CA ALA A 109 5.14 -19.25 4.78
C ALA A 109 6.39 -18.36 4.93
N PRO A 110 6.47 -17.53 5.99
CA PRO A 110 7.71 -16.86 6.35
C PRO A 110 8.74 -17.90 6.81
N ASP A 111 10.01 -17.65 6.54
CA ASP A 111 11.07 -18.39 7.22
C ASP A 111 11.25 -17.91 8.67
N SER A 112 12.15 -18.57 9.41
CA SER A 112 12.38 -18.26 10.82
C SER A 112 12.97 -16.86 11.06
N GLU A 113 13.79 -16.37 10.14
CA GLU A 113 14.41 -15.05 10.26
C GLU A 113 13.39 -13.95 9.96
N GLU A 114 12.64 -14.10 8.87
CA GLU A 114 11.51 -13.24 8.50
C GLU A 114 10.48 -13.14 9.63
N LEU A 115 10.09 -14.27 10.21
CA LEU A 115 9.14 -14.31 11.32
C LEU A 115 9.69 -13.58 12.55
N THR A 116 10.98 -13.76 12.85
CA THR A 116 11.64 -13.08 13.98
C THR A 116 11.67 -11.55 13.77
N LEU A 117 12.03 -11.10 12.58
CA LEU A 117 12.04 -9.68 12.22
C LEU A 117 10.62 -9.08 12.26
N ALA A 118 9.63 -9.82 11.76
CA ALA A 118 8.24 -9.39 11.75
C ALA A 118 7.65 -9.25 13.16
N ARG A 119 7.95 -10.20 14.07
CA ARG A 119 7.59 -10.06 15.50
C ARG A 119 8.22 -8.83 16.13
N GLY A 120 9.51 -8.61 15.87
CA GLY A 120 10.23 -7.44 16.37
C GLY A 120 9.62 -6.13 15.87
N LEU A 121 9.26 -6.07 14.59
CA LEU A 121 8.56 -4.94 14.01
C LEU A 121 7.19 -4.72 14.64
N LEU A 122 6.38 -5.76 14.77
CA LEU A 122 5.04 -5.68 15.37
C LEU A 122 5.11 -5.18 16.82
N ALA A 123 6.02 -5.75 17.62
CA ALA A 123 6.22 -5.34 19.01
C ALA A 123 6.62 -3.85 19.10
N ARG A 124 7.53 -3.40 18.23
CA ARG A 124 7.93 -1.99 18.16
C ARG A 124 6.75 -1.10 17.78
N ARG A 125 5.94 -1.48 16.80
CA ARG A 125 4.78 -0.68 16.36
C ARG A 125 3.69 -0.63 17.41
N ARG A 126 3.44 -1.71 18.15
CA ARG A 126 2.56 -1.69 19.32
C ARG A 126 3.04 -0.69 20.37
N ALA A 127 4.35 -0.66 20.66
CA ALA A 127 4.91 0.31 21.59
C ALA A 127 4.79 1.76 21.09
N ASP A 128 5.09 2.01 19.80
CA ASP A 128 4.97 3.33 19.18
C ASP A 128 3.53 3.86 19.30
N TYR A 129 2.53 3.04 18.94
CA TYR A 129 1.11 3.44 18.98
C TYR A 129 0.48 3.42 20.38
N ALA A 130 1.08 2.72 21.33
CA ALA A 130 0.74 2.87 22.74
C ALA A 130 1.22 4.21 23.31
N ALA A 131 2.39 4.68 22.88
CA ALA A 131 2.95 5.98 23.27
C ALA A 131 2.29 7.16 22.55
N ASP A 132 1.91 6.98 21.28
CA ASP A 132 1.22 7.99 20.47
C ASP A 132 -0.05 7.40 19.81
N PRO A 133 -1.19 7.42 20.52
CA PRO A 133 -2.47 6.98 19.97
C PRO A 133 -2.94 7.85 18.80
N LYS A 134 -2.51 9.11 18.72
CA LYS A 134 -2.91 10.00 17.62
C LYS A 134 -2.30 9.53 16.30
N ALA A 135 -1.05 9.08 16.31
CA ALA A 135 -0.41 8.49 15.13
C ALA A 135 -1.14 7.22 14.63
N ALA A 136 -1.76 6.45 15.52
CA ALA A 136 -2.59 5.31 15.13
C ALA A 136 -3.84 5.76 14.38
N ALA A 137 -4.55 6.76 14.91
CA ALA A 137 -5.71 7.37 14.28
C ALA A 137 -5.38 7.95 12.90
N GLU A 138 -4.27 8.69 12.79
CA GLU A 138 -3.82 9.30 11.52
C GLU A 138 -3.51 8.24 10.46
N LEU A 139 -2.83 7.14 10.81
CA LEU A 139 -2.58 6.04 9.88
C LEU A 139 -3.89 5.37 9.42
N LEU A 140 -4.80 5.13 10.36
CA LEU A 140 -6.06 4.45 10.07
C LEU A 140 -7.10 5.33 9.39
N ALA A 141 -6.88 6.64 9.32
CA ALA A 141 -7.70 7.58 8.56
C ALA A 141 -7.30 7.69 7.08
N VAL A 142 -6.21 7.04 6.65
CA VAL A 142 -5.76 7.10 5.25
C VAL A 142 -6.71 6.31 4.35
N GLY A 143 -7.14 6.96 3.26
CA GLY A 143 -8.03 6.37 2.25
C GLY A 143 -9.52 6.45 2.61
N VAL A 144 -10.39 5.98 1.71
CA VAL A 144 -11.86 6.06 1.81
C VAL A 144 -12.51 4.75 2.27
N ALA A 145 -11.79 3.62 2.27
CA ALA A 145 -12.32 2.33 2.67
C ALA A 145 -12.68 2.34 4.18
N PRO A 146 -13.88 1.91 4.56
CA PRO A 146 -14.28 1.88 5.97
C PRO A 146 -13.38 0.91 6.74
N ARG A 147 -13.06 1.24 7.99
CA ARG A 147 -12.33 0.32 8.90
C ARG A 147 -13.30 -0.52 9.74
N ASP A 148 -12.84 -1.68 10.21
CA ASP A 148 -13.59 -2.47 11.19
C ASP A 148 -13.53 -1.80 12.57
N MET A 149 -14.67 -1.26 13.03
CA MET A 149 -14.78 -0.54 14.30
C MET A 149 -14.79 -1.46 15.53
N ASN A 150 -14.85 -2.78 15.34
CA ASN A 150 -14.82 -3.75 16.44
C ASN A 150 -13.39 -4.09 16.90
N LEU A 151 -12.39 -3.71 16.12
CA LEU A 151 -10.97 -3.96 16.43
C LEU A 151 -10.39 -2.81 17.26
N ASP A 152 -9.48 -3.11 18.19
CA ASP A 152 -8.72 -2.08 18.90
C ASP A 152 -7.89 -1.26 17.90
N GLU A 153 -8.02 0.05 17.98
CA GLU A 153 -7.42 0.99 17.03
C GLU A 153 -5.88 0.90 17.00
N ARG A 154 -5.24 0.75 18.16
CA ARG A 154 -3.78 0.71 18.25
C ARG A 154 -3.25 -0.62 17.72
N GLU A 155 -3.95 -1.69 18.04
CA GLU A 155 -3.64 -3.02 17.53
C GLU A 155 -3.78 -3.06 16.01
N LEU A 156 -4.89 -2.57 15.47
CA LEU A 156 -5.09 -2.49 14.03
C LEU A 156 -4.02 -1.62 13.34
N ALA A 157 -3.61 -0.49 13.94
CA ALA A 157 -2.54 0.34 13.40
C ALA A 157 -1.18 -0.38 13.41
N ALA A 158 -0.85 -1.11 14.47
CA ALA A 158 0.39 -1.90 14.56
C ALA A 158 0.46 -3.00 13.49
N TRP A 159 -0.63 -3.74 13.31
CA TRP A 159 -0.75 -4.74 12.25
C TRP A 159 -0.74 -4.12 10.86
N THR A 160 -1.38 -2.96 10.67
CA THR A 160 -1.36 -2.22 9.40
C THR A 160 0.06 -1.82 9.02
N ALA A 161 0.83 -1.27 9.96
CA ALA A 161 2.23 -0.91 9.73
C ALA A 161 3.09 -2.13 9.39
N THR A 162 2.81 -3.28 10.02
CA THR A 162 3.52 -4.54 9.77
C THR A 162 3.16 -5.10 8.39
N ALA A 163 1.87 -5.20 8.06
CA ALA A 163 1.37 -5.61 6.75
C ALA A 163 1.92 -4.72 5.62
N ARG A 164 2.04 -3.41 5.87
CA ARG A 164 2.63 -2.46 4.91
C ARG A 164 4.11 -2.76 4.62
N ALA A 165 4.86 -3.22 5.62
CA ALA A 165 6.24 -3.66 5.40
C ALA A 165 6.30 -4.94 4.55
N VAL A 166 5.41 -5.92 4.81
CA VAL A 166 5.31 -7.16 4.02
C VAL A 166 4.93 -6.89 2.57
N LEU A 167 3.97 -6.01 2.33
CA LEU A 167 3.56 -5.59 0.98
C LEU A 167 4.67 -4.85 0.21
N ASN A 168 5.64 -4.28 0.92
CA ASN A 168 6.77 -3.57 0.33
C ASN A 168 8.01 -4.44 0.12
N LEU A 169 7.93 -5.75 0.40
CA LEU A 169 9.00 -6.68 0.09
C LEU A 169 9.21 -6.78 -1.43
N HIS A 170 10.47 -6.92 -1.85
CA HIS A 170 10.80 -7.03 -3.28
C HIS A 170 10.05 -8.19 -3.96
N GLU A 171 9.91 -9.32 -3.26
CA GLU A 171 9.21 -10.52 -3.71
C GLU A 171 7.70 -10.30 -3.94
N ALA A 172 7.09 -9.32 -3.24
CA ALA A 172 5.70 -8.96 -3.46
C ALA A 172 5.50 -8.22 -4.80
N ILE A 173 6.54 -7.50 -5.24
CA ILE A 173 6.51 -6.62 -6.43
C ILE A 173 6.99 -7.36 -7.67
N ALA A 174 8.13 -8.05 -7.56
CA ALA A 174 8.80 -8.72 -8.65
C ALA A 174 8.77 -10.23 -8.41
N ARG A 175 8.06 -10.94 -9.29
CA ARG A 175 8.07 -12.41 -9.35
C ARG A 175 8.85 -12.81 -10.60
N TYR A 176 9.92 -13.56 -10.41
CA TYR A 176 10.79 -14.09 -11.47
C TYR A 176 10.50 -15.57 -11.72
#